data_AF-A0A968MTN9-F1
#
_entry.id   AF-A0A968MTN9-F1
#
_cell.length_a   1.000
_cell.length_b   1.000
_cell.length_c   1.000
_cell.angle_alpha   90.00
_cell.angle_beta   90.00
_cell.angle_gamma   90.00
#
_symmetry.space_group_name_H-M   'P 1'
#
loop_
_entity.id
_entity.type
_entity.pdbx_description
1 polymer ?
#
loop_
_entity_poly.entity_id
_entity_poly.type
_entity_poly.pdbx_seq_one_letter_code
_entity_poly.pdbx_strand_id
1 'polypeptide(L)'
;MNEEKDWLFDEDELMESIRRFEEMQKKNLQYFFDVHELEEIINYYFDLNDYPQGAQAAEYAFKLHPESTAIQLKFAQHLVYSGKYGRRPSAFKLY
;
A
#
# COMPACT_ATOMS: atom_id res chain seq x y z
N MET A 1 -12.49 8.71 -29.83
CA MET A 1 -12.39 8.42 -28.39
C MET A 1 -11.12 7.64 -28.23
N ASN A 2 -10.20 8.13 -27.39
CA ASN A 2 -8.82 7.67 -27.31
C ASN A 2 -8.65 6.85 -26.04
N GLU A 3 -9.54 5.88 -25.84
CA GLU A 3 -9.68 5.11 -24.60
C GLU A 3 -8.40 4.29 -24.32
N GLU A 4 -7.67 3.88 -25.36
CA GLU A 4 -6.37 3.20 -25.20
C GLU A 4 -5.29 4.09 -24.60
N LYS A 5 -5.38 5.43 -24.71
CA LYS A 5 -4.40 6.32 -24.09
C LYS A 5 -4.63 6.48 -22.60
N ASP A 6 -5.88 6.59 -22.16
CA ASP A 6 -6.19 6.83 -20.74
C ASP A 6 -5.70 5.66 -19.86
N TRP A 7 -5.86 4.41 -20.31
CA TRP A 7 -5.31 3.23 -19.63
C TRP A 7 -3.78 3.22 -19.52
N LEU A 8 -3.08 3.75 -20.52
CA LEU A 8 -1.61 3.85 -20.51
C LEU A 8 -1.11 4.93 -19.55
N PHE A 9 -1.89 5.99 -19.33
CA PHE A 9 -1.54 7.05 -18.37
C PHE A 9 -1.61 6.55 -16.93
N ASP A 10 -2.65 5.80 -16.58
CA ASP A 10 -2.81 5.23 -15.23
C ASP A 10 -1.68 4.23 -14.89
N GLU A 11 -1.23 3.42 -15.87
CA GLU A 11 -0.14 2.46 -15.67
C GLU A 11 1.23 3.15 -15.49
N ASP A 12 1.50 4.23 -16.23
CA ASP A 12 2.74 5.02 -16.08
C ASP A 12 2.78 5.74 -14.72
N GLU A 13 1.65 6.30 -14.27
CA GLU A 13 1.53 6.99 -12.97
C GLU A 13 1.68 6.02 -11.78
N LEU A 14 1.11 4.82 -11.89
CA LEU A 14 1.33 3.73 -10.94
C LEU A 14 2.81 3.31 -10.91
N MET A 15 3.42 3.11 -12.08
CA MET A 15 4.84 2.72 -12.16
C MET A 15 5.78 3.80 -11.61
N GLU A 16 5.45 5.08 -11.78
CA GLU A 16 6.17 6.18 -11.13
C GLU A 16 6.03 6.11 -9.60
N SER A 17 4.82 5.90 -9.10
CA SER A 17 4.53 5.78 -7.66
C SER A 17 5.31 4.63 -7.03
N ILE A 18 5.36 3.47 -7.71
CA ILE A 18 6.15 2.31 -7.30
C ILE A 18 7.65 2.63 -7.27
N ARG A 19 8.18 3.26 -8.34
CA ARG A 19 9.60 3.65 -8.38
C ARG A 19 9.96 4.61 -7.25
N ARG A 20 9.10 5.60 -6.98
CA ARG A 20 9.28 6.55 -5.87
C ARG A 20 9.27 5.83 -4.53
N PHE A 21 8.39 4.85 -4.33
CA PHE A 21 8.34 4.04 -3.13
C PHE A 21 9.60 3.19 -2.94
N GLU A 22 10.10 2.53 -3.99
CA GLU A 22 11.35 1.77 -3.94
C GLU A 22 12.57 2.67 -3.68
N GLU A 23 12.64 3.84 -4.33
CA GLU A 23 13.71 4.80 -4.08
C GLU A 23 13.69 5.33 -2.64
N MET A 24 12.51 5.61 -2.11
CA MET A 24 12.30 6.01 -0.73
C MET A 24 12.84 4.94 0.22
N GLN A 25 12.51 3.67 0.01
CA GLN A 25 13.04 2.56 0.79
C GLN A 25 14.58 2.47 0.72
N LYS A 26 15.15 2.55 -0.49
CA LYS A 26 16.60 2.48 -0.72
C LYS A 26 17.36 3.63 -0.08
N LYS A 27 16.82 4.84 -0.12
CA LYS A 27 17.44 6.06 0.43
C LYS A 27 17.09 6.31 1.90
N ASN A 28 16.20 5.50 2.49
CA ASN A 28 15.65 5.69 3.84
C ASN A 28 15.02 7.08 4.03
N LEU A 29 14.42 7.61 2.96
CA LEU A 29 13.72 8.89 2.99
C LEU A 29 12.24 8.66 3.35
N GLN A 30 11.52 9.73 3.70
CA GLN A 30 10.08 9.66 3.90
C GLN A 30 9.41 10.52 2.83
N TYR A 31 8.65 9.89 1.94
CA TYR A 31 7.92 10.58 0.88
C TYR A 31 6.44 10.62 1.23
N PHE A 32 5.80 11.75 0.97
CA PHE A 32 4.35 11.84 1.12
C PHE A 32 3.70 11.18 -0.10
N PHE A 33 2.81 10.25 0.19
CA PHE A 33 1.91 9.64 -0.78
C PHE A 33 0.49 9.84 -0.28
N ASP A 34 -0.43 10.04 -1.22
CA ASP A 34 -1.85 10.08 -0.93
C ASP A 34 -2.41 8.68 -0.70
N VAL A 35 -3.61 8.61 -0.11
CA VAL A 35 -4.26 7.33 0.18
C VAL A 35 -4.42 6.48 -1.08
N HIS A 36 -4.82 7.09 -2.21
CA HIS A 36 -5.03 6.41 -3.48
C HIS A 36 -3.72 5.79 -4.02
N GLU A 37 -2.63 6.56 -4.09
CA GLU A 37 -1.33 6.07 -4.56
C GLU A 37 -0.87 4.86 -3.72
N LEU A 38 -1.03 4.93 -2.40
CA LEU A 38 -0.67 3.84 -1.50
C LEU A 38 -1.55 2.60 -1.72
N GLU A 39 -2.84 2.78 -1.99
CA GLU A 39 -3.73 1.65 -2.31
C GLU A 39 -3.30 0.95 -3.60
N GLU A 40 -2.95 1.69 -4.64
CA GLU A 40 -2.49 1.11 -5.90
C GLU A 40 -1.14 0.41 -5.76
N ILE A 41 -0.19 1.00 -5.01
CA ILE A 41 1.09 0.35 -4.69
C ILE A 41 0.86 -0.98 -3.94
N ILE A 42 -0.01 -0.99 -2.93
CA ILE A 42 -0.32 -2.20 -2.16
C ILE A 42 -0.96 -3.27 -3.06
N ASN A 43 -1.92 -2.87 -3.89
CA ASN A 43 -2.60 -3.78 -4.82
C ASN A 43 -1.61 -4.38 -5.82
N TYR A 44 -0.74 -3.55 -6.41
CA TYR A 44 0.29 -3.99 -7.34
C TYR A 44 1.17 -5.11 -6.74
N TYR A 45 1.67 -4.92 -5.53
CA TYR A 45 2.50 -5.96 -4.88
C TYR A 45 1.70 -7.21 -4.51
N PHE A 46 0.42 -7.07 -4.16
CA PHE A 46 -0.45 -8.22 -3.89
C PHE A 46 -0.78 -9.01 -5.16
N ASP A 47 -1.02 -8.33 -6.28
CA ASP A 47 -1.27 -8.96 -7.58
C ASP A 47 -0.02 -9.70 -8.08
N LEU A 48 1.17 -9.17 -7.81
CA LEU A 48 2.45 -9.84 -8.06
C LEU A 48 2.76 -10.99 -7.08
N ASN A 49 1.92 -11.23 -6.07
CA ASN A 49 2.18 -12.16 -4.96
C ASN A 49 3.44 -11.82 -4.14
N ASP A 50 3.95 -10.58 -4.21
CA ASP A 50 5.03 -10.08 -3.35
C ASP A 50 4.46 -9.54 -2.03
N TYR A 51 3.97 -10.47 -1.22
CA TYR A 51 3.38 -10.15 0.08
C TYR A 51 4.33 -9.40 1.03
N PRO A 52 5.66 -9.68 1.07
CA PRO A 52 6.59 -8.89 1.86
C PRO A 52 6.65 -7.41 1.47
N GLN A 53 6.70 -7.08 0.18
CA GLN A 53 6.70 -5.68 -0.26
C GLN A 53 5.35 -5.00 -0.02
N GLY A 54 4.26 -5.71 -0.32
CA GLY A 54 2.90 -5.21 -0.02
C GLY A 54 2.68 -4.95 1.48
N ALA A 55 3.29 -5.76 2.35
CA ALA A 55 3.28 -5.54 3.80
C ALA A 55 3.96 -4.23 4.19
N GLN A 56 5.16 -3.98 3.65
CA GLN A 56 5.91 -2.76 3.91
C GLN A 56 5.15 -1.52 3.42
N ALA A 57 4.52 -1.61 2.24
CA ALA A 57 3.67 -0.55 1.72
C ALA A 57 2.45 -0.30 2.62
N ALA A 58 1.77 -1.35 3.09
CA ALA A 58 0.62 -1.23 3.99
C ALA A 58 1.00 -0.66 5.37
N GLU A 59 2.12 -1.09 5.95
CA GLU A 59 2.65 -0.53 7.20
C GLU A 59 3.03 0.94 7.04
N TYR A 60 3.63 1.29 5.91
CA TYR A 60 4.00 2.67 5.60
C TYR A 60 2.76 3.55 5.44
N ALA A 61 1.75 3.06 4.70
CA ALA A 61 0.48 3.74 4.52
C ALA A 61 -0.23 3.98 5.86
N PHE A 62 -0.24 3.00 6.75
CA PHE A 62 -0.84 3.12 8.08
C PHE A 62 -0.11 4.15 8.97
N LYS A 63 1.21 4.31 8.80
CA LYS A 63 1.97 5.35 9.52
C LYS A 63 1.65 6.77 9.03
N LEU A 64 1.37 6.93 7.73
CA LEU A 64 1.05 8.23 7.14
C LEU A 64 -0.41 8.63 7.37
N HIS A 65 -1.34 7.70 7.12
CA HIS A 65 -2.79 7.94 7.14
C HIS A 65 -3.50 6.97 8.09
N PRO A 66 -3.21 7.01 9.41
CA PRO A 66 -3.81 6.10 10.38
C PRO A 66 -5.33 6.25 10.51
N GLU A 67 -5.87 7.41 10.15
CA GLU A 67 -7.29 7.74 10.20
C GLU A 67 -8.09 7.28 8.98
N SER A 68 -7.42 6.89 7.88
CA SER A 68 -8.09 6.44 6.66
C SER A 68 -8.64 5.03 6.83
N THR A 69 -9.96 4.88 6.73
CA THR A 69 -10.64 3.57 6.79
C THR A 69 -10.18 2.63 5.67
N ALA A 70 -9.86 3.18 4.49
CA ALA A 70 -9.35 2.42 3.36
C ALA A 70 -7.99 1.78 3.69
N ILE A 71 -7.07 2.56 4.24
CA ILE A 71 -5.76 2.08 4.68
C ILE A 71 -5.88 1.08 5.83
N GLN A 72 -6.76 1.34 6.81
CA GLN A 72 -7.03 0.39 7.89
C GLN A 72 -7.54 -0.96 7.34
N LEU A 73 -8.40 -0.94 6.32
CA LEU A 73 -8.91 -2.15 5.68
C LEU A 73 -7.79 -2.90 4.95
N LYS A 74 -6.96 -2.20 4.18
CA LYS A 74 -5.81 -2.80 3.47
C LYS A 74 -4.78 -3.37 4.44
N PHE A 75 -4.51 -2.66 5.54
CA PHE A 75 -3.66 -3.15 6.60
C PHE A 75 -4.26 -4.39 7.31
N ALA A 76 -5.57 -4.40 7.55
CA ALA A 76 -6.26 -5.58 8.08
C ALA A 76 -6.22 -6.76 7.09
N GLN A 77 -6.40 -6.53 5.79
CA GLN A 77 -6.24 -7.54 4.75
C GLN A 77 -4.81 -8.11 4.78
N HIS A 78 -3.80 -7.24 4.79
CA HIS A 78 -2.41 -7.65 5.00
C HIS A 78 -2.25 -8.51 6.25
N LEU A 79 -2.78 -8.07 7.40
CA LEU A 79 -2.71 -8.79 8.68
C LEU A 79 -3.43 -10.15 8.64
N VAL A 80 -4.44 -10.33 7.79
CA VAL A 80 -5.10 -11.62 7.59
C VAL A 80 -4.25 -12.53 6.70
N TYR A 81 -3.62 -11.98 5.65
CA TYR A 81 -2.70 -12.73 4.79
C TYR A 81 -1.42 -13.15 5.52
N SER A 82 -0.82 -12.25 6.31
CA SER A 82 0.30 -12.58 7.21
C SER A 82 -0.17 -13.38 8.43
N GLY A 83 -1.42 -13.17 8.85
CA GLY A 83 -2.13 -13.81 9.95
C GLY A 83 -2.58 -15.26 9.71
N LYS A 84 -2.18 -15.89 8.60
CA LYS A 84 -1.98 -17.35 8.59
C LYS A 84 -1.04 -17.82 9.72
N TYR A 85 -0.34 -16.91 10.43
CA TYR A 85 0.18 -17.16 11.78
C TYR A 85 -0.05 -15.98 12.75
N GLY A 86 -1.27 -15.83 13.26
CA GLY A 86 -1.51 -15.60 14.70
C GLY A 86 -0.85 -14.40 15.40
N ARG A 87 -1.03 -13.16 14.94
CA ARG A 87 -0.85 -12.00 15.84
C ARG A 87 -1.91 -10.92 15.60
N ARG A 88 -2.93 -10.94 16.45
CA ARG A 88 -3.85 -9.80 16.61
C ARG A 88 -3.04 -8.57 17.07
N PRO A 89 -3.17 -7.40 16.43
CA PRO A 89 -2.68 -6.17 17.03
C PRO A 89 -3.53 -5.84 18.25
N SER A 90 -2.87 -5.69 19.40
CA SER A 90 -3.46 -5.40 20.72
C SER A 90 -4.06 -3.99 20.86
N ALA A 91 -4.55 -3.38 19.77
CA ALA A 91 -4.99 -1.98 19.74
C ALA A 91 -6.51 -1.79 19.67
N PHE A 92 -7.31 -2.85 19.50
CA PHE A 92 -8.76 -2.76 19.68
C PHE A 92 -9.13 -2.94 21.17
N LYS A 93 -8.78 -1.95 21.99
CA LYS A 93 -9.40 -1.79 23.30
C LYS A 93 -10.61 -0.88 23.12
N LEU A 94 -11.77 -1.53 23.05
CA LEU A 94 -13.10 -0.95 23.09
C LEU A 94 -13.21 0.08 24.21
N TYR A 95 -13.72 1.26 23.88
CA TYR A 95 -14.44 2.14 24.79
C TYR A 95 -15.87 2.30 24.25
#